data_AF-A0A1F9N2G0-F1
#
_entry.id   AF-A0A1F9N2G0-F1
#
_cell.length_a   1.000
_cell.length_b   1.000
_cell.length_c   1.000
_cell.angle_alpha   90.00
_cell.angle_beta   90.00
_cell.angle_gamma   90.00
#
_symmetry.space_group_name_H-M   'P 1'
#
loop_
_entity.id
_entity.type
_entity.pdbx_description
1 polymer ?
#
loop_
_entity_poly.entity_id
_entity_poly.type
_entity_poly.pdbx_seq_one_letter_code
_entity_poly.pdbx_strand_id
1 'polypeptide(L)'
;AHPNLDFSLLVLIRMLSSESCSNHICRNFNRQILKKQGLEDTKIDQILKDPKAAGLSAKDEAMLLFVLKAVNDPDGIDKTDMHKLHSLGWSDTDIYDAVTTGVNMFSLNKMMRIFKM
;
A
#
# COMPACT_ATOMS: atom_id res chain seq x y z
N ALA A 1 -15.81 -7.89 -0.58
CA ALA A 1 -14.58 -8.45 0.01
C ALA A 1 -13.74 -8.98 -1.14
N HIS A 2 -12.43 -8.66 -1.19
CA HIS A 2 -11.54 -9.24 -2.19
C HIS A 2 -11.15 -10.66 -1.76
N PRO A 3 -11.07 -11.66 -2.66
CA PRO A 3 -10.87 -13.05 -2.27
C PRO A 3 -9.54 -13.31 -1.55
N ASN A 4 -8.47 -12.63 -1.96
CA ASN A 4 -7.11 -12.86 -1.45
C ASN A 4 -6.43 -11.63 -0.83
N LEU A 5 -7.00 -10.42 -1.00
CA LEU A 5 -6.40 -9.19 -0.49
C LEU A 5 -7.16 -8.81 0.77
N ASP A 6 -6.51 -9.06 1.90
CA ASP A 6 -7.01 -8.66 3.21
C ASP A 6 -7.27 -7.15 3.26
N PHE A 7 -8.32 -6.76 3.98
CA PHE A 7 -8.69 -5.36 4.16
C PHE A 7 -7.56 -4.53 4.80
N SER A 8 -6.85 -5.08 5.77
CA SER A 8 -5.69 -4.47 6.44
C SER A 8 -4.55 -4.22 5.47
N LEU A 9 -4.18 -5.20 4.64
CA LEU A 9 -3.21 -5.03 3.55
C LEU A 9 -3.63 -3.89 2.60
N LEU A 10 -4.89 -3.84 2.19
CA LEU A 10 -5.40 -2.77 1.32
C LEU A 10 -5.28 -1.38 1.98
N VAL A 11 -5.60 -1.27 3.28
CA VAL A 11 -5.47 0.00 4.02
C VAL A 11 -4.01 0.41 4.16
N LEU A 12 -3.10 -0.54 4.41
CA LEU A 12 -1.65 -0.29 4.45
C LEU A 12 -1.11 0.17 3.09
N ILE A 13 -1.50 -0.49 1.99
CA ILE A 13 -1.18 -0.04 0.63
C ILE A 13 -1.64 1.41 0.43
N ARG A 14 -2.87 1.73 0.83
CA ARG A 14 -3.42 3.08 0.67
C ARG A 14 -2.66 4.12 1.51
N MET A 15 -2.33 3.77 2.75
CA MET A 15 -1.57 4.62 3.66
C MET A 15 -0.18 4.94 3.09
N LEU A 16 0.57 3.90 2.72
CA LEU A 16 1.98 4.01 2.33
C LEU A 16 2.16 4.52 0.88
N SER A 17 1.22 4.21 -0.02
CA SER A 17 1.21 4.82 -1.37
C SER A 17 0.85 6.31 -1.33
N SER A 18 0.28 6.79 -0.23
CA SER A 18 0.03 8.22 -0.03
C SER A 18 1.25 8.95 0.53
N GLU A 19 2.21 8.27 1.18
CA GLU A 19 3.35 8.92 1.83
C GLU A 19 4.39 9.50 0.87
N SER A 20 4.47 8.96 -0.36
CA SER A 20 5.21 9.61 -1.44
C SER A 20 4.62 11.00 -1.79
N CYS A 21 3.50 11.42 -1.21
CA CYS A 21 2.98 12.79 -1.30
C CYS A 21 2.32 13.32 0.00
N SER A 22 2.81 14.45 0.50
CA SER A 22 2.56 15.09 1.80
C SER A 22 1.12 15.52 2.20
N ASN A 23 0.03 15.04 1.57
CA ASN A 23 -1.33 15.47 1.94
C ASN A 23 -1.78 14.88 3.31
N HIS A 24 -2.39 15.71 4.15
CA HIS A 24 -2.90 15.37 5.48
C HIS A 24 -4.24 14.59 5.45
N ILE A 25 -5.11 14.79 4.46
CA ILE A 25 -6.45 14.20 4.47
C ILE A 25 -6.41 12.68 4.30
N CYS A 26 -5.74 12.18 3.25
CA CYS A 26 -5.63 10.75 3.00
C CYS A 26 -4.89 10.04 4.15
N ARG A 27 -3.83 10.66 4.69
CA ARG A 27 -3.07 10.11 5.82
C ARG A 27 -3.93 10.01 7.08
N ASN A 28 -4.66 11.07 7.42
CA ASN A 28 -5.55 11.06 8.58
C ASN A 28 -6.67 10.03 8.42
N PHE A 29 -7.31 9.97 7.25
CA PHE A 29 -8.38 9.02 7.01
C PHE A 29 -7.92 7.57 7.12
N ASN A 30 -6.83 7.19 6.43
CA ASN A 30 -6.32 5.81 6.51
C ASN A 30 -5.77 5.48 7.91
N ARG A 31 -5.13 6.44 8.60
CA ARG A 31 -4.72 6.27 10.01
C ARG A 31 -5.91 5.93 10.90
N GLN A 32 -7.04 6.64 10.75
CA GLN A 32 -8.24 6.35 11.53
C GLN A 32 -8.82 4.96 11.23
N ILE A 33 -8.69 4.46 9.99
CA ILE A 33 -9.08 3.08 9.66
C ILE A 33 -8.15 2.08 10.34
N LEU A 34 -6.82 2.25 10.25
CA LEU A 34 -5.85 1.37 10.91
C LEU A 34 -6.07 1.33 12.43
N LYS A 35 -6.38 2.48 13.05
CA LYS A 35 -6.72 2.55 14.48
C LYS A 35 -7.99 1.77 14.81
N LYS A 36 -9.01 1.82 13.95
CA LYS A 36 -10.22 0.98 14.11
C LYS A 36 -9.95 -0.51 13.93
N GLN A 37 -8.84 -0.87 13.27
CA GLN A 37 -8.34 -2.25 13.18
C GLN A 37 -7.44 -2.64 14.37
N GLY A 38 -7.25 -1.75 15.34
CA GLY A 38 -6.49 -2.02 16.57
C GLY A 38 -5.01 -1.62 16.52
N LEU A 39 -4.56 -0.88 15.50
CA LEU A 39 -3.21 -0.36 15.49
C LEU A 39 -3.10 0.91 16.33
N GLU A 40 -2.11 0.96 17.21
CA GLU A 40 -1.76 2.17 17.97
C GLU A 40 -1.01 3.19 17.10
N ASP A 41 -1.12 4.47 17.44
CA ASP A 41 -0.45 5.55 16.68
C ASP A 41 1.07 5.35 16.57
N THR A 42 1.72 4.88 17.65
CA THR A 42 3.15 4.58 17.66
C THR A 42 3.52 3.47 16.68
N LYS A 43 2.66 2.45 16.53
CA LYS A 43 2.84 1.37 15.57
C LYS A 43 2.66 1.87 14.14
N ILE A 44 1.65 2.71 13.91
CA ILE A 44 1.44 3.35 12.61
C ILE A 44 2.66 4.20 12.23
N ASP A 45 3.21 4.97 13.15
CA ASP A 45 4.42 5.78 12.90
C ASP A 45 5.67 4.94 12.62
N GLN A 46 5.76 3.74 13.19
CA GLN A 46 6.83 2.78 12.84
C GLN A 46 6.65 2.26 11.41
N ILE A 47 5.42 1.89 11.03
CA ILE A 47 5.09 1.39 9.69
C ILE A 47 5.39 2.42 8.60
N LEU A 48 5.07 3.69 8.88
CA LEU A 48 5.37 4.80 7.97
C LEU A 48 6.88 4.98 7.72
N LYS A 49 7.72 4.67 8.72
CA LYS A 49 9.18 4.74 8.55
C LYS A 49 9.75 3.48 7.90
N ASP A 50 9.16 2.33 8.21
CA ASP A 50 9.54 1.03 7.70
C ASP A 50 8.28 0.18 7.46
N PRO A 51 7.85 -0.01 6.20
CA PRO A 51 6.69 -0.82 5.86
C PRO A 51 6.73 -2.24 6.45
N LYS A 52 7.91 -2.80 6.69
CA LYS A 52 8.08 -4.14 7.29
C LYS A 52 7.69 -4.17 8.76
N ALA A 53 7.68 -3.02 9.43
CA ALA A 53 7.17 -2.90 10.78
C ALA A 53 5.67 -3.21 10.87
N ALA A 54 4.95 -3.43 9.77
CA ALA A 54 3.54 -3.83 9.80
C ALA A 54 3.34 -5.23 10.40
N GLY A 55 4.37 -6.09 10.41
CA GLY A 55 4.25 -7.45 10.95
C GLY A 55 3.32 -8.33 10.11
N LEU A 56 3.30 -8.08 8.79
CA LEU A 56 2.52 -8.85 7.83
C LEU A 56 3.10 -10.26 7.62
N SER A 57 2.29 -11.15 7.05
CA SER A 57 2.80 -12.41 6.53
C SER A 57 3.83 -12.14 5.43
N ALA A 58 4.75 -13.08 5.18
CA ALA A 58 5.72 -12.94 4.09
C ALA A 58 5.05 -12.74 2.72
N LYS A 59 3.86 -13.33 2.54
CA LYS A 59 3.04 -13.20 1.33
C LYS A 59 2.51 -11.76 1.16
N ASP A 60 1.95 -11.19 2.22
CA ASP A 60 1.35 -9.84 2.19
C ASP A 60 2.43 -8.74 2.21
N GLU A 61 3.51 -8.93 2.94
CA GLU A 61 4.65 -8.01 2.93
C GLU A 61 5.25 -7.90 1.53
N ALA A 62 5.43 -9.03 0.82
CA ALA A 62 5.93 -9.02 -0.54
C ALA A 62 5.00 -8.23 -1.49
N MET A 63 3.68 -8.40 -1.36
CA MET A 63 2.70 -7.63 -2.14
C MET A 63 2.78 -6.14 -1.81
N LEU A 64 2.81 -5.77 -0.52
CA LEU A 64 2.91 -4.38 -0.10
C LEU A 64 4.17 -3.71 -0.68
N LEU A 65 5.34 -4.33 -0.50
CA LEU A 65 6.61 -3.79 -0.99
C LEU A 65 6.63 -3.71 -2.52
N PHE A 66 6.07 -4.69 -3.22
CA PHE A 66 5.94 -4.64 -4.67
C PHE A 66 5.07 -3.45 -5.12
N VAL A 67 3.91 -3.25 -4.51
CA VAL A 67 3.03 -2.12 -4.86
C VAL A 67 3.73 -0.78 -4.61
N LEU A 68 4.46 -0.64 -3.50
CA LEU A 68 5.24 0.57 -3.23
C LEU A 68 6.35 0.80 -4.26
N LYS A 69 7.03 -0.27 -4.71
CA LYS A 69 8.00 -0.17 -5.81
C LYS A 69 7.30 0.24 -7.11
N ALA A 70 6.23 -0.45 -7.49
CA ALA A 70 5.50 -0.21 -8.74
C ALA A 70 4.91 1.20 -8.84
N VAL A 71 4.45 1.78 -7.72
CA VAL A 71 3.90 3.15 -7.69
C VAL A 71 5.00 4.21 -7.82
N ASN A 72 6.20 3.96 -7.26
CA ASN A 72 7.27 4.97 -7.20
C ASN A 72 8.31 4.84 -8.32
N ASP A 73 8.54 3.61 -8.81
CA ASP A 73 9.54 3.26 -9.83
C ASP A 73 9.02 2.09 -10.69
N PRO A 74 8.02 2.33 -11.57
CA PRO A 74 7.47 1.28 -12.43
C PRO A 74 8.49 0.76 -13.45
N ASP A 75 9.44 1.59 -13.90
CA ASP A 75 10.47 1.19 -14.88
C ASP A 75 11.51 0.25 -14.26
N GLY A 76 11.68 0.28 -12.93
CA GLY A 76 12.51 -0.65 -12.18
C GLY A 76 11.86 -2.01 -11.90
N ILE A 77 10.60 -2.24 -12.32
CA ILE A 77 9.92 -3.53 -12.17
C ILE A 77 10.38 -4.49 -13.27
N ASP A 78 10.76 -5.71 -12.87
CA ASP A 78 11.15 -6.75 -13.81
C ASP A 78 10.40 -8.08 -13.58
N LYS A 79 10.74 -9.08 -14.40
CA LYS A 79 10.13 -10.42 -14.32
C LYS A 79 10.39 -11.10 -12.98
N THR A 80 11.49 -10.80 -12.30
CA THR A 80 11.84 -11.42 -11.01
C THR A 80 10.91 -10.93 -9.90
N ASP A 81 10.49 -9.66 -9.95
CA ASP A 81 9.47 -9.13 -9.03
C ASP A 81 8.14 -9.88 -9.18
N MET A 82 7.69 -10.06 -10.42
CA MET A 82 6.43 -10.78 -10.73
C MET A 82 6.52 -12.25 -10.30
N HIS A 83 7.61 -12.94 -10.66
CA HIS A 83 7.83 -14.34 -10.28
C HIS A 83 7.82 -14.54 -8.76
N LYS A 84 8.39 -13.60 -7.99
CA LYS A 84 8.37 -13.66 -6.53
C LYS A 84 6.95 -13.62 -5.97
N LEU A 85 6.06 -12.81 -6.54
CA LEU A 85 4.66 -12.77 -6.10
C LEU A 85 3.92 -14.05 -6.49
N HIS A 86 4.12 -14.54 -7.72
CA HIS A 86 3.53 -15.79 -8.17
C HIS A 86 3.99 -16.97 -7.32
N SER A 87 5.26 -17.04 -6.91
CA SER A 87 5.76 -18.12 -6.05
C SER A 87 5.17 -18.09 -4.63
N LEU A 88 4.59 -16.97 -4.22
CA LEU A 88 3.83 -16.81 -2.96
C LEU A 88 2.33 -17.05 -3.17
N GLY A 89 1.91 -17.44 -4.38
CA GLY A 89 0.53 -17.76 -4.71
C GLY A 89 -0.36 -16.54 -4.93
N TRP A 90 0.20 -15.42 -5.39
CA TRP A 90 -0.57 -14.31 -5.94
C TRP A 90 -0.89 -14.55 -7.41
N SER A 91 -2.11 -14.25 -7.84
CA SER A 91 -2.48 -14.22 -9.25
C SER A 91 -2.21 -12.84 -9.87
N ASP A 92 -2.13 -12.77 -11.20
CA ASP A 92 -2.02 -11.47 -11.90
C ASP A 92 -3.19 -10.53 -11.56
N THR A 93 -4.40 -11.06 -11.37
CA THR A 93 -5.56 -10.27 -10.96
C THR A 93 -5.37 -9.67 -9.56
N ASP A 94 -4.89 -10.46 -8.59
CA ASP A 94 -4.61 -9.94 -7.24
C ASP A 94 -3.53 -8.84 -7.29
N ILE A 95 -2.49 -9.04 -8.09
CA ILE A 95 -1.40 -8.07 -8.26
C ILE A 95 -1.93 -6.79 -8.91
N TYR A 96 -2.71 -6.92 -9.97
CA TYR A 96 -3.34 -5.79 -10.67
C TYR A 96 -4.24 -4.98 -9.74
N ASP A 97 -5.09 -5.63 -8.94
CA ASP A 97 -6.00 -4.96 -8.02
C ASP A 97 -5.24 -4.25 -6.88
N ALA A 98 -4.17 -4.86 -6.36
CA ALA A 98 -3.31 -4.25 -5.37
C ALA A 98 -2.57 -3.02 -5.91
N VAL A 99 -2.00 -3.11 -7.12
CA VAL A 99 -1.33 -1.98 -7.80
C VAL A 99 -2.32 -0.87 -8.10
N THR A 100 -3.51 -1.20 -8.61
CA THR A 100 -4.59 -0.24 -8.86
C THR A 100 -4.97 0.52 -7.60
N THR A 101 -5.02 -0.17 -6.45
CA THR A 101 -5.27 0.47 -5.15
C THR A 101 -4.19 1.51 -4.80
N GLY A 102 -2.92 1.17 -4.98
CA GLY A 102 -1.80 2.09 -4.74
C GLY A 102 -1.79 3.28 -5.70
N VAL A 103 -1.90 3.04 -7.01
CA VAL A 103 -1.92 4.07 -8.06
C VAL A 103 -3.09 5.03 -7.90
N ASN A 104 -4.27 4.53 -7.52
CA ASN A 104 -5.43 5.38 -7.27
C ASN A 104 -5.21 6.32 -6.08
N MET A 105 -4.55 5.86 -5.01
CA MET A 105 -4.22 6.73 -3.87
C MET A 105 -3.18 7.78 -4.21
N PHE A 106 -2.16 7.39 -4.99
CA PHE A 106 -1.18 8.34 -5.52
C PHE A 106 -1.84 9.42 -6.39
N SER A 107 -2.72 9.00 -7.32
CA SER A 107 -3.44 9.89 -8.24
C SER A 107 -4.38 10.83 -7.48
N LEU A 108 -5.18 10.30 -6.55
CA LEU A 108 -6.07 11.10 -5.71
C LEU A 108 -5.29 12.14 -4.92
N ASN A 109 -4.17 11.76 -4.31
CA ASN A 109 -3.32 12.68 -3.56
C ASN A 109 -2.80 13.82 -4.43
N LYS A 110 -2.28 13.51 -5.63
CA LYS A 110 -1.85 14.52 -6.60
C LYS A 110 -2.98 15.49 -6.96
N MET A 111 -4.17 14.96 -7.25
CA MET A 111 -5.34 15.79 -7.56
C MET A 111 -5.69 16.72 -6.39
N MET A 112 -5.80 16.20 -5.17
CA MET A 112 -6.11 17.02 -4.00
C MET A 112 -5.08 18.15 -3.79
N ARG A 113 -3.79 17.88 -4.01
CA ARG A 113 -2.73 18.92 -3.93
C ARG A 113 -2.88 19.99 -5.01
N ILE A 114 -3.19 19.60 -6.25
CA ILE A 114 -3.44 20.55 -7.37
C ILE A 114 -4.57 21.51 -7.00
N PHE A 115 -5.63 21.01 -6.36
CA PHE A 115 -6.79 21.81 -5.93
C PHE A 115 -6.67 22.41 -4.52
N LYS A 116 -5.53 22.24 -3.84
CA LYS A 116 -5.28 22.73 -2.46
C LYS A 116 -6.31 22.23 -1.44
N MET A 117 -6.70 20.95 -1.56
CA MET A 117 -7.58 20.23 -0.64
C MET A 117 -6.80 19.50 0.43
#